data_AF-A0A5B0G3J3-F1
#
_entry.id   AF-A0A5B0G3J3-F1
#
_cell.length_a   1.000
_cell.length_b   1.000
_cell.length_c   1.000
_cell.angle_alpha   90.00
_cell.angle_beta   90.00
_cell.angle_gamma   90.00
#
_symmetry.space_group_name_H-M   'P 1'
#
loop_
_entity.id
_entity.type
_entity.pdbx_description
1 polymer ?
#
loop_
_entity_poly.entity_id
_entity_poly.type
_entity_poly.pdbx_seq_one_letter_code
_entity_poly.pdbx_strand_id
1 'polypeptide(L)'
;MSILSQGTQIYALVPPLTGTGPKTIMAIECATAFSPGGSPADQIEDTCLEDTSRSYKKGLRTPGQSSLTVNADPNNASHIRLHQLSETDGDTAIQWAVGWSDGKAAPTVATAGALDAVTIGAGGTGYTTAPTVAFTGGGGTGAAGTATVSGGAVTGVTITNPGTGYTSPPTVAFTGAGTGATATTAITSADSFDLPKTRTWFVFEGYVSDFPFDFAANAVVSTAATIQRSGGSAWVRKSA
;
A
#
# COMPACT_ATOMS: atom_id res chain seq x y z
N MET A 1 1.12 -19.48 -13.57
CA MET A 1 0.04 -19.42 -14.57
C MET A 1 -0.47 -17.98 -14.61
N SER A 2 -0.82 -17.48 -15.80
CA SER A 2 -1.45 -16.15 -15.94
C SER A 2 -2.84 -16.14 -15.27
N ILE A 3 -3.27 -14.97 -14.79
CA ILE A 3 -4.55 -14.77 -14.12
C ILE A 3 -5.48 -14.00 -15.06
N LEU A 4 -6.75 -14.39 -15.12
CA LEU A 4 -7.76 -13.73 -15.95
C LEU A 4 -8.11 -12.34 -15.37
N SER A 5 -8.47 -11.39 -16.23
CA SER A 5 -8.92 -10.07 -15.76
C SER A 5 -10.35 -10.10 -15.19
N GLN A 6 -11.21 -11.03 -15.64
CA GLN A 6 -12.60 -11.12 -15.19
C GLN A 6 -12.66 -11.56 -13.72
N GLY A 7 -13.31 -10.76 -12.87
CA GLY A 7 -13.36 -10.95 -11.42
C GLY A 7 -12.42 -10.03 -10.63
N THR A 8 -11.63 -9.20 -11.31
CA THR A 8 -10.87 -8.11 -10.69
C THR A 8 -11.83 -7.13 -10.02
N GLN A 9 -11.51 -6.71 -8.79
CA GLN A 9 -12.28 -5.72 -8.04
C GLN A 9 -11.36 -4.61 -7.56
N ILE A 10 -11.86 -3.38 -7.63
CA ILE A 10 -11.10 -2.19 -7.27
C ILE A 10 -11.77 -1.57 -6.06
N TYR A 11 -10.96 -1.24 -5.05
CA TYR A 11 -11.39 -0.66 -3.80
C TYR A 11 -10.63 0.64 -3.56
N ALA A 12 -11.32 1.63 -3.01
CA ALA A 12 -10.74 2.90 -2.58
C ALA A 12 -11.08 3.12 -1.10
N LEU A 13 -10.10 3.56 -0.32
CA LEU A 13 -10.30 3.94 1.08
C LEU A 13 -10.56 5.44 1.15
N VAL A 14 -11.83 5.81 1.08
CA VAL A 14 -12.25 7.21 0.89
C VAL A 14 -12.51 7.89 2.23
N PRO A 15 -12.17 9.19 2.36
CA PRO A 15 -12.59 9.98 3.50
C PRO A 15 -14.13 10.12 3.53
N PRO A 16 -14.72 10.54 4.66
CA PRO A 16 -16.15 10.87 4.73
C PRO A 16 -16.50 12.08 3.85
N LEU A 17 -17.78 12.20 3.49
CA LEU A 17 -18.32 13.29 2.68
C LEU A 17 -18.24 14.66 3.38
N THR A 18 -18.38 14.68 4.70
CA THR A 18 -18.34 15.90 5.51
C THR A 18 -17.66 15.59 6.85
N GLY A 19 -16.85 16.53 7.34
CA GLY A 19 -16.18 16.45 8.64
C GLY A 19 -14.94 15.56 8.69
N THR A 20 -14.42 15.36 9.91
CA THR A 20 -13.23 14.53 10.21
C THR A 20 -13.69 13.20 10.83
N GLY A 21 -14.05 12.25 10.00
CA GLY A 21 -14.44 10.88 10.39
C GLY A 21 -13.51 9.83 9.80
N PRO A 22 -13.66 8.55 10.20
CA PRO A 22 -12.81 7.47 9.70
C PRO A 22 -13.00 7.26 8.20
N LYS A 23 -11.93 6.88 7.50
CA LYS A 23 -12.03 6.49 6.10
C LYS A 23 -12.84 5.19 5.98
N THR A 24 -13.61 5.08 4.90
CA THR A 24 -14.46 3.92 4.61
C THR A 24 -14.04 3.26 3.31
N ILE A 25 -14.13 1.94 3.25
CA ILE A 25 -13.87 1.20 2.01
C ILE A 25 -15.06 1.36 1.08
N MET A 26 -14.77 1.79 -0.13
CA MET A 26 -15.71 1.84 -1.23
C MET A 26 -15.22 0.90 -2.33
N ALA A 27 -16.06 -0.05 -2.74
CA ALA A 27 -15.82 -0.83 -3.95
C ALA A 27 -16.24 0.01 -5.17
N ILE A 28 -15.40 0.05 -6.20
CA ILE A 28 -15.78 0.62 -7.49
C ILE A 28 -16.55 -0.45 -8.25
N GLU A 29 -17.83 -0.17 -8.47
CA GLU A 29 -18.70 -1.07 -9.20
C GLU A 29 -18.54 -0.86 -10.70
N CYS A 30 -18.81 -1.91 -11.49
CA CYS A 30 -18.84 -1.85 -12.95
C CYS A 30 -17.58 -1.25 -13.63
N ALA A 31 -16.40 -1.37 -13.02
CA ALA A 31 -15.12 -1.07 -13.67
C ALA A 31 -14.91 -1.98 -14.88
N THR A 32 -14.77 -1.38 -16.06
CA THR A 32 -14.63 -2.07 -17.34
C THR A 32 -13.17 -2.20 -17.76
N ALA A 33 -12.31 -1.27 -17.33
CA ALA A 33 -10.88 -1.33 -17.54
C ALA A 33 -10.12 -0.61 -16.41
N PHE A 34 -8.90 -1.06 -16.15
CA PHE A 34 -8.00 -0.39 -15.22
C PHE A 34 -6.55 -0.52 -15.68
N SER A 35 -5.85 0.60 -15.70
CA SER A 35 -4.42 0.69 -15.95
C SER A 35 -3.75 1.36 -14.75
N PRO A 36 -2.86 0.67 -14.01
CA PRO A 36 -2.19 1.25 -12.85
C PRO A 36 -1.15 2.33 -13.18
N GLY A 37 -0.78 2.50 -14.45
CA GLY A 37 0.28 3.42 -14.86
C GLY A 37 1.68 2.98 -14.44
N GLY A 38 2.70 3.47 -15.14
CA GLY A 38 4.11 3.25 -14.81
C GLY A 38 4.62 4.20 -13.73
N SER A 39 5.83 3.94 -13.22
CA SER A 39 6.55 4.88 -12.34
C SER A 39 8.05 4.79 -12.61
N PRO A 40 8.50 5.26 -13.80
CA PRO A 40 9.91 5.24 -14.15
C PRO A 40 10.71 6.10 -13.16
N ALA A 41 11.97 5.71 -12.95
CA ALA A 41 12.89 6.53 -12.17
C ALA A 41 13.55 7.55 -13.09
N ASP A 42 13.69 8.78 -12.60
CA ASP A 42 14.42 9.82 -13.31
C ASP A 42 15.89 9.43 -13.43
N GLN A 43 16.53 9.87 -14.52
CA GLN A 43 17.95 9.67 -14.74
C GLN A 43 18.68 10.92 -14.27
N ILE A 44 19.56 10.78 -13.27
CA ILE A 44 20.46 11.84 -12.84
C ILE A 44 21.77 11.62 -13.59
N GLU A 45 22.13 12.57 -14.45
CA GLU A 45 23.43 12.53 -15.15
C GLU A 45 24.55 12.72 -14.12
N ASP A 46 25.49 11.77 -14.11
CA ASP A 46 26.64 11.72 -13.20
C ASP A 46 27.95 11.61 -13.99
N THR A 47 27.94 12.11 -15.23
CA THR A 47 29.08 12.11 -16.14
C THR A 47 30.14 13.11 -15.65
N CYS A 48 31.38 12.67 -15.47
CA CYS A 48 32.51 13.55 -15.15
C CYS A 48 32.94 14.34 -16.39
N LEU A 49 33.63 15.48 -16.19
CA LEU A 49 34.02 16.38 -17.28
C LEU A 49 35.02 15.70 -18.25
N GLU A 50 35.80 14.74 -17.75
CA GLU A 50 36.74 13.93 -18.52
C GLU A 50 36.11 12.72 -19.26
N ASP A 51 34.85 12.39 -18.98
CA ASP A 51 34.20 11.22 -19.57
C ASP A 51 33.77 11.50 -21.02
N THR A 52 34.05 10.55 -21.92
CA THR A 52 33.62 10.60 -23.33
C THR A 52 32.28 9.91 -23.57
N SER A 53 31.69 9.33 -22.52
CA SER A 53 30.40 8.64 -22.54
C SER A 53 29.56 9.00 -21.33
N ARG A 54 28.25 9.21 -21.53
CA ARG A 54 27.34 9.64 -20.46
C ARG A 54 27.07 8.53 -19.47
N SER A 55 27.11 8.84 -18.18
CA SER A 55 26.78 7.93 -17.08
C SER A 55 25.57 8.46 -16.31
N TYR A 56 24.76 7.55 -15.75
CA TYR A 56 23.51 7.92 -15.07
C TYR A 56 23.34 7.15 -13.77
N LYS A 57 22.91 7.87 -12.73
CA LYS A 57 22.42 7.31 -11.47
C LYS A 57 20.90 7.31 -11.46
N LYS A 58 20.33 6.36 -10.72
CA LYS A 58 18.88 6.25 -10.56
C LYS A 58 18.37 7.33 -9.58
N GLY A 59 17.57 8.25 -10.10
CA GLY A 59 16.91 9.30 -9.33
C GLY A 59 15.61 8.87 -8.67
N LEU A 60 14.82 9.87 -8.27
CA LEU A 60 13.49 9.68 -7.71
C LEU A 60 12.55 9.07 -8.75
N ARG A 61 11.53 8.35 -8.28
CA ARG A 61 10.46 7.86 -9.16
C ARG A 61 9.42 8.94 -9.35
N THR A 62 9.04 9.16 -10.59
CA THR A 62 7.91 10.01 -10.96
C THR A 62 6.69 9.11 -11.16
N PRO A 63 5.73 9.08 -10.24
CA PRO A 63 4.53 8.27 -10.40
C PRO A 63 3.74 8.76 -11.62
N GLY A 64 3.43 7.85 -12.54
CA GLY A 64 2.54 8.13 -13.66
C GLY A 64 1.07 8.07 -13.23
N GLN A 65 0.20 8.52 -14.12
CA GLN A 65 -1.24 8.51 -13.92
C GLN A 65 -1.80 7.10 -14.09
N SER A 66 -2.77 6.74 -13.25
CA SER A 66 -3.58 5.54 -13.44
C SER A 66 -4.91 5.93 -14.10
N SER A 67 -5.42 5.06 -14.97
CA SER A 67 -6.73 5.24 -15.59
C SER A 67 -7.68 4.13 -15.18
N LEU A 68 -8.92 4.52 -14.86
CA LEU A 68 -10.02 3.64 -14.46
C LEU A 68 -11.22 3.94 -15.35
N THR A 69 -11.67 2.97 -16.14
CA THR A 69 -12.85 3.13 -16.98
C THR A 69 -14.05 2.48 -16.32
N VAL A 70 -15.16 3.22 -16.22
CA VAL A 70 -16.46 2.71 -15.77
C VAL A 70 -17.55 3.13 -16.76
N ASN A 71 -18.62 2.34 -16.83
CA ASN A 71 -19.86 2.78 -17.46
C ASN A 71 -20.60 3.65 -16.44
N ALA A 72 -20.65 4.96 -16.69
CA ALA A 72 -21.16 5.92 -15.72
C ALA A 72 -22.66 5.64 -15.45
N ASP A 73 -22.99 5.53 -14.17
CA ASP A 73 -24.34 5.25 -13.68
C ASP A 73 -24.66 6.21 -12.53
N PRO A 74 -25.67 7.10 -12.70
CA PRO A 74 -26.05 8.08 -11.69
C PRO A 74 -26.75 7.48 -10.47
N ASN A 75 -27.16 6.20 -10.49
CA ASN A 75 -27.72 5.53 -9.32
C ASN A 75 -26.65 4.81 -8.50
N ASN A 76 -25.42 4.74 -9.02
CA ASN A 76 -24.33 4.06 -8.35
C ASN A 76 -23.57 5.02 -7.42
N ALA A 77 -23.62 4.74 -6.12
CA ALA A 77 -22.93 5.55 -5.12
C ALA A 77 -21.41 5.64 -5.36
N SER A 78 -20.78 4.60 -5.92
CA SER A 78 -19.33 4.61 -6.19
C SER A 78 -18.96 5.56 -7.33
N HIS A 79 -19.78 5.64 -8.38
CA HIS A 79 -19.58 6.57 -9.50
C HIS A 79 -19.77 8.02 -9.07
N ILE A 80 -20.83 8.30 -8.32
CA ILE A 80 -21.08 9.65 -7.75
C ILE A 80 -19.90 10.04 -6.86
N ARG A 81 -19.42 9.12 -6.02
CA ARG A 81 -18.31 9.40 -5.10
C ARG A 81 -17.00 9.67 -5.85
N LEU A 82 -16.70 8.95 -6.91
CA LEU A 82 -15.52 9.22 -7.75
C LEU A 82 -15.55 10.62 -8.37
N HIS A 83 -16.70 11.04 -8.90
CA HIS A 83 -16.88 12.40 -9.39
C HIS A 83 -16.76 13.44 -8.27
N GLN A 84 -17.33 13.21 -7.09
CA GLN A 84 -17.14 14.13 -5.97
C GLN A 84 -15.69 14.26 -5.54
N LEU A 85 -14.92 13.17 -5.62
CA LEU A 85 -13.50 13.18 -5.29
C LEU A 85 -12.67 13.96 -6.32
N SER A 86 -13.06 13.98 -7.60
CA SER A 86 -12.39 14.84 -8.60
C SER A 86 -12.67 16.32 -8.39
N GLU A 87 -13.85 16.67 -7.87
CA GLU A 87 -14.24 18.05 -7.58
C GLU A 87 -13.79 18.53 -6.18
N THR A 88 -13.23 17.67 -5.34
CA THR A 88 -12.84 18.03 -3.99
C THR A 88 -11.53 18.83 -4.02
N ASP A 89 -11.54 20.03 -3.44
CA ASP A 89 -10.33 20.83 -3.27
C ASP A 89 -9.35 20.16 -2.29
N GLY A 90 -8.10 19.97 -2.75
CA GLY A 90 -6.97 19.53 -1.92
C GLY A 90 -6.42 18.15 -2.27
N ASP A 91 -5.13 17.96 -1.96
CA ASP A 91 -4.37 16.73 -2.23
C ASP A 91 -4.72 15.61 -1.21
N THR A 92 -6.00 15.25 -1.13
CA THR A 92 -6.42 14.15 -0.26
C THR A 92 -5.94 12.82 -0.84
N ALA A 93 -4.79 12.35 -0.36
CA ALA A 93 -4.26 11.05 -0.75
C ALA A 93 -5.22 9.92 -0.34
N ILE A 94 -5.73 9.21 -1.34
CA ILE A 94 -6.61 8.05 -1.18
C ILE A 94 -5.76 6.80 -1.40
N GLN A 95 -5.98 5.79 -0.57
CA GLN A 95 -5.39 4.48 -0.80
C GLN A 95 -6.28 3.67 -1.73
N TRP A 96 -5.65 2.98 -2.68
CA TRP A 96 -6.31 2.14 -3.67
C TRP A 96 -5.81 0.71 -3.55
N ALA A 97 -6.73 -0.24 -3.68
CA ALA A 97 -6.43 -1.67 -3.69
C ALA A 97 -7.15 -2.35 -4.86
N VAL A 98 -6.37 -2.98 -5.72
CA VAL A 98 -6.87 -3.75 -6.87
C VAL A 98 -6.66 -5.22 -6.59
N GLY A 99 -7.74 -5.92 -6.30
CA GLY A 99 -7.73 -7.35 -6.09
C GLY A 99 -7.84 -8.09 -7.42
N TRP A 100 -6.96 -9.06 -7.67
CA TRP A 100 -6.95 -9.86 -8.91
C TRP A 100 -8.01 -10.96 -8.89
N SER A 101 -8.34 -11.60 -10.01
CA SER A 101 -9.40 -12.63 -10.04
C SER A 101 -9.09 -13.94 -9.29
N ASP A 102 -7.90 -14.07 -8.68
CA ASP A 102 -7.41 -15.26 -7.97
C ASP A 102 -7.99 -15.43 -6.54
N GLY A 103 -8.92 -14.56 -6.17
CA GLY A 103 -9.72 -14.60 -4.95
C GLY A 103 -10.90 -13.62 -5.02
N LYS A 104 -11.88 -13.78 -4.12
CA LYS A 104 -13.09 -12.92 -4.05
C LYS A 104 -13.26 -12.18 -2.72
N ALA A 105 -12.35 -12.39 -1.77
CA ALA A 105 -12.43 -11.73 -0.47
C ALA A 105 -12.24 -10.21 -0.65
N ALA A 106 -13.15 -9.44 -0.06
CA ALA A 106 -13.08 -7.98 0.00
C ALA A 106 -12.12 -7.56 1.14
N PRO A 107 -11.40 -6.43 0.99
CA PRO A 107 -10.56 -5.91 2.05
C PRO A 107 -11.40 -5.27 3.15
N THR A 108 -10.83 -5.19 4.35
CA THR A 108 -11.42 -4.52 5.52
C THR A 108 -10.59 -3.32 5.92
N VAL A 109 -11.20 -2.36 6.65
CA VAL A 109 -10.42 -1.23 7.19
C VAL A 109 -9.56 -1.80 8.30
N ALA A 110 -8.27 -1.50 8.26
CA ALA A 110 -7.35 -2.00 9.24
C ALA A 110 -7.66 -1.37 10.61
N THR A 111 -7.70 -2.19 11.67
CA THR A 111 -7.94 -1.67 13.02
C THR A 111 -6.67 -0.97 13.48
N ALA A 112 -6.74 0.32 13.80
CA ALA A 112 -5.60 1.05 14.31
C ALA A 112 -5.00 0.38 15.55
N GLY A 113 -3.67 0.44 15.61
CA GLY A 113 -2.92 0.11 16.81
C GLY A 113 -2.61 -1.36 17.01
N ALA A 114 -2.50 -2.11 15.91
CA ALA A 114 -1.80 -3.38 15.84
C ALA A 114 -0.38 -3.18 15.27
N LEU A 115 0.57 -4.03 15.64
CA LEU A 115 1.88 -4.10 15.01
C LEU A 115 1.76 -4.77 13.63
N ASP A 116 2.15 -4.06 12.58
CA ASP A 116 1.99 -4.51 11.18
C ASP A 116 3.26 -5.20 10.65
N ALA A 117 4.41 -4.56 10.85
CA ALA A 117 5.68 -5.07 10.34
C ALA A 117 6.84 -4.77 11.29
N VAL A 118 7.87 -5.62 11.21
CA VAL A 118 9.18 -5.41 11.85
C VAL A 118 10.25 -5.52 10.78
N THR A 119 10.99 -4.44 10.57
CA THR A 119 12.08 -4.35 9.59
C THR A 119 13.42 -4.33 10.31
N ILE A 120 14.32 -5.25 9.98
CA ILE A 120 15.67 -5.28 10.56
C ILE A 120 16.49 -4.13 9.95
N GLY A 121 17.06 -3.28 10.80
CA GLY A 121 18.02 -2.26 10.40
C GLY A 121 19.42 -2.85 10.30
N ALA A 122 19.95 -3.31 11.44
CA ALA A 122 21.19 -4.06 11.53
C ALA A 122 20.91 -5.43 12.13
N GLY A 123 21.37 -6.51 11.51
CA GLY A 123 21.20 -7.87 12.04
C GLY A 123 22.10 -8.17 13.26
N GLY A 124 23.08 -7.31 13.54
CA GLY A 124 24.10 -7.51 14.57
C GLY A 124 25.01 -8.71 14.28
N THR A 125 25.78 -9.13 15.29
CA THR A 125 26.72 -10.25 15.20
C THR A 125 26.73 -11.11 16.46
N GLY A 126 27.21 -12.35 16.34
CA GLY A 126 27.38 -13.27 17.48
C GLY A 126 26.11 -13.99 17.92
N TYR A 127 25.01 -13.89 17.15
CA TYR A 127 23.79 -14.64 17.45
C TYR A 127 23.97 -16.10 17.05
N THR A 128 24.25 -16.95 18.02
CA THR A 128 24.32 -18.42 17.85
C THR A 128 22.98 -19.10 18.11
N THR A 129 22.08 -18.42 18.81
CA THR A 129 20.69 -18.81 19.08
C THR A 129 19.76 -17.64 18.77
N ALA A 130 18.49 -17.93 18.47
CA ALA A 130 17.50 -16.90 18.22
C ALA A 130 17.31 -16.01 19.47
N PRO A 131 17.50 -14.68 19.38
CA PRO A 131 17.31 -13.81 20.52
C PRO A 131 15.83 -13.67 20.90
N THR A 132 15.58 -13.33 22.16
CA THR A 132 14.24 -12.94 22.61
C THR A 132 13.95 -11.52 22.11
N VAL A 133 12.77 -11.35 21.50
CA VAL A 133 12.28 -10.08 20.96
C VAL A 133 11.32 -9.44 21.95
N ALA A 134 11.64 -8.23 22.42
CA ALA A 134 10.76 -7.46 23.29
C ALA A 134 10.29 -6.18 22.59
N PHE A 135 8.99 -5.92 22.65
CA PHE A 135 8.38 -4.70 22.13
C PHE A 135 8.02 -3.79 23.31
N THR A 136 8.53 -2.57 23.31
CA THR A 136 8.32 -1.61 24.40
C THR A 136 7.93 -0.22 23.87
N GLY A 137 7.15 0.53 24.64
CA GLY A 137 6.63 1.84 24.22
C GLY A 137 5.47 1.74 23.23
N GLY A 138 5.21 2.83 22.49
CA GLY A 138 4.17 2.87 21.46
C GLY A 138 2.73 3.01 21.96
N GLY A 139 2.51 3.06 23.28
CA GLY A 139 1.17 3.23 23.89
C GLY A 139 0.27 1.98 23.91
N GLY A 140 0.64 0.92 23.19
CA GLY A 140 -0.10 -0.34 23.10
C GLY A 140 0.46 -1.46 23.98
N THR A 141 -0.18 -2.62 23.94
CA THR A 141 0.21 -3.82 24.69
C THR A 141 0.04 -5.10 23.88
N GLY A 142 0.76 -6.17 24.28
CA GLY A 142 0.53 -7.52 23.79
C GLY A 142 1.27 -7.91 22.50
N ALA A 143 2.11 -7.05 21.92
CA ALA A 143 2.92 -7.45 20.77
C ALA A 143 3.95 -8.54 21.17
N ALA A 144 4.05 -9.57 20.35
CA ALA A 144 4.99 -10.68 20.49
C ALA A 144 5.49 -11.14 19.10
N GLY A 145 6.72 -11.65 19.06
CA GLY A 145 7.33 -12.14 17.84
C GLY A 145 8.59 -12.95 18.11
N THR A 146 9.02 -13.71 17.10
CA THR A 146 10.20 -14.59 17.16
C THR A 146 11.24 -14.12 16.16
N ALA A 147 12.49 -13.99 16.58
CA ALA A 147 13.59 -13.64 15.69
C ALA A 147 14.08 -14.87 14.90
N THR A 148 14.43 -14.65 13.64
CA THR A 148 15.11 -15.62 12.78
C THR A 148 16.57 -15.22 12.66
N VAL A 149 17.47 -16.18 12.88
CA VAL A 149 18.93 -15.97 12.82
C VAL A 149 19.51 -16.81 11.69
N SER A 150 20.40 -16.21 10.90
CA SER A 150 21.19 -16.91 9.89
C SER A 150 22.57 -16.28 9.78
N GLY A 151 23.61 -17.10 9.66
CA GLY A 151 25.00 -16.62 9.52
C GLY A 151 25.50 -15.80 10.72
N GLY A 152 24.94 -15.98 11.92
CA GLY A 152 25.35 -15.25 13.13
C GLY A 152 24.67 -13.89 13.33
N ALA A 153 23.69 -13.55 12.49
CA ALA A 153 22.95 -12.28 12.53
C ALA A 153 21.43 -12.52 12.50
N VAL A 154 20.67 -11.60 13.09
CA VAL A 154 19.20 -11.57 12.98
C VAL A 154 18.83 -11.15 11.56
N THR A 155 18.12 -12.01 10.85
CA THR A 155 17.70 -11.78 9.46
C THR A 155 16.22 -11.43 9.32
N GLY A 156 15.42 -11.65 10.35
CA GLY A 156 14.01 -11.28 10.36
C GLY A 156 13.36 -11.45 11.73
N VAL A 157 12.16 -10.90 11.87
CA VAL A 157 11.26 -11.14 13.02
C VAL A 157 9.91 -11.54 12.47
N THR A 158 9.39 -12.68 12.91
CA THR A 158 8.02 -13.11 12.64
C THR A 158 7.13 -12.66 13.78
N ILE A 159 6.12 -11.83 13.48
CA ILE A 159 5.12 -11.38 14.46
C ILE A 159 4.19 -12.56 14.77
N THR A 160 4.11 -12.96 16.04
CA THR A 160 3.21 -14.03 16.51
C THR A 160 1.96 -13.48 17.17
N ASN A 161 2.04 -12.30 17.77
CA ASN A 161 0.90 -11.51 18.23
C ASN A 161 1.15 -10.04 17.87
N PRO A 162 0.29 -9.39 17.08
CA PRO A 162 0.48 -7.99 16.75
C PRO A 162 0.14 -7.04 17.91
N GLY A 163 -0.55 -7.52 18.96
CA GLY A 163 -1.00 -6.69 20.07
C GLY A 163 -2.08 -5.67 19.68
N THR A 164 -2.42 -4.76 20.59
CA THR A 164 -3.50 -3.78 20.42
C THR A 164 -3.19 -2.45 21.11
N GLY A 165 -3.77 -1.36 20.59
CA GLY A 165 -3.73 -0.02 21.20
C GLY A 165 -2.46 0.79 20.91
N TYR A 166 -1.62 0.37 19.96
CA TYR A 166 -0.42 1.14 19.60
C TYR A 166 -0.78 2.46 18.91
N THR A 167 -0.42 3.59 19.51
CA THR A 167 -0.59 4.93 18.93
C THR A 167 0.68 5.45 18.25
N SER A 168 1.82 4.82 18.52
CA SER A 168 3.08 5.03 17.82
C SER A 168 3.85 3.71 17.71
N PRO A 169 4.79 3.59 16.75
CA PRO A 169 5.56 2.36 16.59
C PRO A 169 6.35 2.00 17.85
N PRO A 170 6.22 0.76 18.40
CA PRO A 170 6.97 0.35 19.58
C PRO A 170 8.46 0.11 19.23
N THR A 171 9.33 0.31 20.21
CA THR A 171 10.77 -0.01 20.10
C THR A 171 10.99 -1.51 20.24
N VAL A 172 11.83 -2.08 19.36
CA VAL A 172 12.24 -3.49 19.40
C VAL A 172 13.58 -3.62 20.12
N ALA A 173 13.65 -4.50 21.11
CA ALA A 173 14.90 -4.90 21.74
C ALA A 173 15.14 -6.40 21.53
N PHE A 174 16.38 -6.75 21.18
CA PHE A 174 16.85 -8.13 21.06
C PHE A 174 17.71 -8.46 22.27
N THR A 175 17.41 -9.56 22.95
CA THR A 175 18.21 -10.07 24.07
C THR A 175 18.69 -11.49 23.78
N GLY A 176 20.00 -11.73 23.85
CA GLY A 176 20.62 -13.00 23.49
C GLY A 176 22.14 -12.93 23.53
N ALA A 177 22.82 -13.96 23.00
CA ALA A 177 24.27 -14.06 22.99
C ALA A 177 24.98 -13.12 21.99
N GLY A 178 24.24 -12.51 21.07
CA GLY A 178 24.75 -11.55 20.09
C GLY A 178 24.59 -10.09 20.52
N THR A 179 25.18 -9.17 19.75
CA THR A 179 25.09 -7.72 19.99
C THR A 179 24.82 -6.95 18.70
N GLY A 180 24.33 -5.70 18.84
CA GLY A 180 24.21 -4.75 17.72
C GLY A 180 23.04 -4.98 16.76
N ALA A 181 22.03 -5.79 17.13
CA ALA A 181 20.83 -5.92 16.31
C ALA A 181 19.89 -4.74 16.54
N THR A 182 19.37 -4.14 15.47
CA THR A 182 18.39 -3.06 15.51
C THR A 182 17.24 -3.38 14.57
N ALA A 183 16.03 -2.96 14.93
CA ALA A 183 14.86 -3.09 14.09
C ALA A 183 13.93 -1.90 14.29
N THR A 184 13.21 -1.54 13.23
CA THR A 184 12.12 -0.56 13.25
C THR A 184 10.79 -1.29 13.09
N THR A 185 9.74 -0.71 13.66
CA THR A 185 8.38 -1.24 13.56
C THR A 185 7.50 -0.33 12.74
N ALA A 186 6.49 -0.91 12.10
CA ALA A 186 5.36 -0.18 11.54
C ALA A 186 4.10 -0.65 12.28
N ILE A 187 3.21 0.30 12.58
CA ILE A 187 1.89 0.01 13.12
C ILE A 187 0.84 0.15 12.03
N THR A 188 -0.20 -0.63 12.15
CA THR A 188 -1.40 -0.50 11.34
C THR A 188 -2.07 0.84 11.69
N SER A 189 -2.19 1.74 10.71
CA SER A 189 -2.98 2.96 10.86
C SER A 189 -4.46 2.65 10.57
N ALA A 190 -5.39 3.37 11.23
CA ALA A 190 -6.83 3.26 10.94
C ALA A 190 -7.20 3.72 9.52
N ASP A 191 -6.23 4.31 8.82
CA ASP A 191 -6.37 4.86 7.47
C ASP A 191 -5.72 3.96 6.42
N SER A 192 -5.58 2.66 6.70
CA SER A 192 -5.08 1.67 5.74
C SER A 192 -5.99 0.47 5.52
N PHE A 193 -5.75 -0.24 4.42
CA PHE A 193 -6.41 -1.51 4.12
C PHE A 193 -5.81 -2.67 4.92
N ASP A 194 -6.66 -3.51 5.51
CA ASP A 194 -6.35 -4.89 5.86
C ASP A 194 -6.73 -5.80 4.68
N LEU A 195 -5.70 -6.38 4.04
CA LEU A 195 -5.83 -7.11 2.79
C LEU A 195 -5.87 -8.63 3.03
N PRO A 196 -6.96 -9.32 2.66
CA PRO A 196 -7.03 -10.77 2.75
C PRO A 196 -5.91 -11.45 1.96
N LYS A 197 -5.18 -12.34 2.64
CA LYS A 197 -4.07 -13.10 2.05
C LYS A 197 -4.50 -14.09 0.96
N THR A 198 -5.80 -14.37 0.86
CA THR A 198 -6.41 -15.30 -0.12
C THR A 198 -6.39 -14.80 -1.56
N ARG A 199 -5.93 -13.56 -1.81
CA ARG A 199 -5.99 -12.87 -3.10
C ARG A 199 -4.71 -12.08 -3.36
N THR A 200 -4.33 -11.93 -4.62
CA THR A 200 -3.25 -11.04 -5.04
C THR A 200 -3.76 -9.60 -5.15
N TRP A 201 -2.99 -8.65 -4.61
CA TRP A 201 -3.34 -7.24 -4.58
C TRP A 201 -2.29 -6.37 -5.25
N PHE A 202 -2.75 -5.34 -5.94
CA PHE A 202 -1.93 -4.19 -6.30
C PHE A 202 -2.43 -2.98 -5.53
N VAL A 203 -1.57 -2.37 -4.72
CA VAL A 203 -1.91 -1.20 -3.91
C VAL A 203 -1.06 0.00 -4.28
N PHE A 204 -1.67 1.17 -4.23
CA PHE A 204 -1.02 2.45 -4.50
C PHE A 204 -1.79 3.57 -3.82
N GLU A 205 -1.16 4.73 -3.70
CA GLU A 205 -1.81 5.95 -3.22
C GLU A 205 -1.97 6.93 -4.36
N GLY A 206 -3.01 7.75 -4.30
CA GLY A 206 -3.28 8.79 -5.29
C GLY A 206 -4.62 9.47 -5.07
N TYR A 207 -4.85 10.56 -5.77
CA TYR A 207 -6.12 11.28 -5.77
C TYR A 207 -6.77 11.21 -7.17
N VAL A 208 -8.10 11.29 -7.23
CA VAL A 208 -8.81 11.39 -8.50
C VAL A 208 -8.61 12.81 -9.02
N SER A 209 -7.92 12.98 -10.15
CA SER A 209 -7.70 14.32 -10.72
C SER A 209 -8.74 14.74 -11.74
N ASP A 210 -9.38 13.77 -12.38
CA ASP A 210 -10.34 14.05 -13.43
C ASP A 210 -11.35 12.90 -13.55
N PHE A 211 -12.59 13.26 -13.87
CA PHE A 211 -13.70 12.34 -14.09
C PHE A 211 -14.54 12.80 -15.30
N PRO A 212 -13.99 12.72 -16.52
CA PRO A 212 -14.67 13.23 -17.71
C PRO A 212 -15.77 12.27 -18.16
N PHE A 213 -16.91 12.80 -18.60
CA PHE A 213 -17.98 12.00 -19.21
C PHE A 213 -17.87 12.00 -20.73
N ASP A 214 -17.97 10.82 -21.34
CA ASP A 214 -18.03 10.64 -22.79
C ASP A 214 -19.43 10.19 -23.22
N PHE A 215 -19.94 10.85 -24.26
CA PHE A 215 -21.26 10.64 -24.83
C PHE A 215 -21.11 10.40 -26.34
N ALA A 216 -21.36 9.16 -26.78
CA ALA A 216 -21.30 8.78 -28.18
C ALA A 216 -22.61 8.14 -28.66
N ALA A 217 -22.92 8.30 -29.95
CA ALA A 217 -24.09 7.69 -30.56
C ALA A 217 -24.00 6.15 -30.50
N ASN A 218 -25.09 5.48 -30.12
CA ASN A 218 -25.17 4.03 -29.92
C ASN A 218 -24.18 3.46 -28.87
N ALA A 219 -23.79 4.26 -27.88
CA ALA A 219 -22.96 3.84 -26.77
C ALA A 219 -23.62 4.15 -25.42
N VAL A 220 -23.18 3.46 -24.37
CA VAL A 220 -23.46 3.87 -22.99
C VAL A 220 -22.57 5.05 -22.62
N VAL A 221 -23.02 5.88 -21.67
CA VAL A 221 -22.17 6.92 -21.10
C VAL A 221 -21.01 6.24 -20.38
N SER A 222 -19.79 6.62 -20.73
CA SER A 222 -18.58 6.07 -20.12
C SER A 222 -17.74 7.19 -19.55
N THR A 223 -16.84 6.82 -18.64
CA THR A 223 -15.88 7.76 -18.07
C THR A 223 -14.57 7.04 -17.84
N ALA A 224 -13.48 7.72 -18.15
CA ALA A 224 -12.11 7.30 -17.88
C ALA A 224 -11.57 8.18 -16.76
N ALA A 225 -11.89 7.81 -15.53
CA ALA A 225 -11.41 8.49 -14.34
C ALA A 225 -9.87 8.41 -14.30
N THR A 226 -9.24 9.56 -14.09
CA THR A 226 -7.78 9.66 -14.00
C THR A 226 -7.38 9.82 -12.55
N ILE A 227 -6.44 8.99 -12.10
CA ILE A 227 -5.93 8.99 -10.73
C ILE A 227 -4.46 9.38 -10.78
N GLN A 228 -4.11 10.53 -10.21
CA GLN A 228 -2.71 10.93 -10.04
C GLN A 228 -2.14 10.14 -8.88
N ARG A 229 -1.16 9.31 -9.17
CA ARG A 229 -0.53 8.49 -8.14
C ARG A 229 0.45 9.33 -7.35
N SER A 230 0.57 9.02 -6.08
CA SER A 230 1.55 9.62 -5.17
C SER A 230 2.30 8.49 -4.46
N GLY A 231 3.60 8.69 -4.25
CA GLY A 231 4.44 7.69 -3.59
C GLY A 231 4.64 6.41 -4.40
N GLY A 232 4.78 5.29 -3.68
CA GLY A 232 5.05 3.98 -4.25
C GLY A 232 3.80 3.21 -4.66
N SER A 233 4.01 2.06 -5.29
CA SER A 233 3.02 0.99 -5.37
C SER A 233 3.63 -0.31 -4.87
N ALA A 234 2.79 -1.17 -4.29
CA ALA A 234 3.18 -2.50 -3.88
C ALA A 234 2.35 -3.55 -4.60
N TRP A 235 3.02 -4.60 -5.05
CA TRP A 235 2.39 -5.82 -5.53
C TRP A 235 2.47 -6.87 -4.41
N VAL A 236 1.32 -7.13 -3.79
CA VAL A 236 1.19 -8.07 -2.68
C VAL A 236 0.69 -9.39 -3.23
N ARG A 237 1.53 -10.41 -3.17
CA ARG A 237 1.16 -11.74 -3.67
C ARG A 237 0.21 -12.42 -2.67
N LYS A 238 -0.73 -13.19 -3.20
CA LYS A 238 -1.47 -14.19 -2.42
C LYS A 238 -0.50 -15.05 -1.61
N SER A 239 -0.78 -15.22 -0.32
CA SER A 239 -0.06 -16.16 0.57
C SER A 239 -1.05 -17.16 1.14
N ALA A 240 -0.65 -18.43 1.19
CA ALA A 240 -1.46 -19.53 1.67
C ALA A 240 -1.53 -19.54 3.21
#